data_AF-I4BB68-F1
#
_entry.id   AF-I4BB68-F1
#
_cell.length_a   1.000
_cell.length_b   1.000
_cell.length_c   1.000
_cell.angle_alpha   90.00
_cell.angle_beta   90.00
_cell.angle_gamma   90.00
#
_symmetry.space_group_name_H-M   'P 1'
#
loop_
_entity.id
_entity.type
_entity.pdbx_description
1 polymer ?
#
loop_
_entity_poly.entity_id
_entity_poly.type
_entity_poly.pdbx_seq_one_letter_code
_entity_poly.pdbx_strand_id
1 'polypeptide(L)'
;MEIKKIAVNETAQQVNEKAEAYLNTLVRTFDSVLGALHLGGRKADYDDAHYEFVGGANDELRKKHYDKSLRLLWKAEQHASWSSFHDLSRDEEMLMQMAGDALNENEKREVERIKTAEFKALLDREYTPAQKQAIVNILSLIGHGEAYAWLVSNEVLRDVKSTGAKAALTMQVLEEAKHFVVLRELIMAFGVDIPRLPVYEYMMLEGTLKSEGLEKFFGMNVLVEGIALSIFGALSKFPGLEVLQMFHLDESRHCALPTNYLKTQPLTWWEKNNPASMVKRFLMVLPAIPLAMKMEKDFAELGIDVFEFGGSLVRKVINLAYRVGFHLPMPQENMKAFVNYMFNAYCSATREGHNFTEFLESESTLGEAELAVEREVFGIAS
;
A
#
# COMPACT_ATOMS: atom_id res chain seq x y z
N MET A 1 19.56 11.27 -40.08
CA MET A 1 18.26 11.15 -40.76
C MET A 1 17.85 12.54 -41.22
N GLU A 2 17.83 12.82 -42.53
CA GLU A 2 17.31 14.10 -43.04
C GLU A 2 15.80 14.01 -43.19
N ILE A 3 15.07 14.82 -42.41
CA ILE A 3 13.62 14.91 -42.50
C ILE A 3 13.27 15.72 -43.75
N LYS A 4 12.74 15.05 -44.79
CA LYS A 4 12.23 15.71 -45.98
C LYS A 4 10.84 16.29 -45.71
N LYS A 5 10.74 17.62 -45.62
CA LYS A 5 9.46 18.32 -45.47
C LYS A 5 8.62 18.16 -46.74
N ILE A 6 7.32 17.92 -46.56
CA ILE A 6 6.33 17.93 -47.64
C ILE A 6 5.81 19.36 -47.78
N ALA A 7 5.64 19.83 -49.01
CA ALA A 7 5.06 21.14 -49.28
C ALA A 7 3.56 21.14 -48.97
N VAL A 8 3.08 22.18 -48.28
CA VAL A 8 1.68 22.36 -47.91
C VAL A 8 1.09 23.62 -48.57
N ASN A 9 -0.23 23.67 -48.73
CA ASN A 9 -0.92 24.86 -49.24
C ASN A 9 -1.14 25.86 -48.09
N GLU A 10 -0.46 27.01 -48.14
CA GLU A 10 -0.48 28.03 -47.09
C GLU A 10 -1.88 28.63 -46.85
N THR A 11 -2.67 28.83 -47.92
CA THR A 11 -4.03 29.37 -47.81
C THR A 11 -4.94 28.38 -47.08
N ALA A 12 -4.87 27.10 -47.45
CA ALA A 12 -5.65 26.06 -46.78
C ALA A 12 -5.26 25.93 -45.29
N GLN A 13 -3.96 26.04 -44.99
CA GLN A 13 -3.46 26.05 -43.61
C GLN A 13 -4.05 27.21 -42.80
N GLN A 14 -3.98 28.44 -43.31
CA GLN A 14 -4.50 29.62 -42.60
C GLN A 14 -6.01 29.56 -42.36
N VAL A 15 -6.77 29.03 -43.33
CA VAL A 15 -8.22 28.82 -43.16
C VAL A 15 -8.50 27.78 -42.07
N ASN A 16 -7.77 26.66 -42.10
CA ASN A 16 -7.93 25.61 -41.10
C ASN A 16 -7.55 26.07 -39.69
N GLU A 17 -6.45 26.82 -39.55
CA GLU A 17 -6.01 27.38 -38.24
C GLU A 17 -7.05 28.35 -37.66
N LYS A 18 -7.63 29.24 -38.49
CA LYS A 18 -8.69 30.15 -38.03
C LYS A 18 -9.96 29.42 -37.64
N ALA A 19 -10.35 28.42 -38.43
CA ALA A 19 -11.53 27.60 -38.15
C ALA A 19 -11.35 26.79 -36.86
N GLU A 20 -10.19 26.17 -36.67
CA GLU A 20 -9.83 25.43 -35.46
C GLU A 20 -9.83 26.36 -34.25
N ALA A 21 -9.16 27.51 -34.31
CA ALA A 21 -9.08 28.44 -33.17
C ALA A 21 -10.47 28.92 -32.73
N TYR A 22 -11.36 29.20 -33.70
CA TYR A 22 -12.74 29.56 -33.42
C TYR A 22 -13.53 28.41 -32.77
N LEU A 23 -13.48 27.22 -33.37
CA LEU A 23 -14.19 26.04 -32.85
C LEU A 23 -13.67 25.64 -31.45
N ASN A 24 -12.36 25.69 -31.25
CA ASN A 24 -11.69 25.38 -29.99
C ASN A 24 -12.17 26.33 -28.88
N THR A 25 -12.21 27.64 -29.16
CA THR A 25 -12.76 28.64 -28.23
C THR A 25 -14.23 28.36 -27.90
N LEU A 26 -15.04 28.05 -28.92
CA LEU A 26 -16.47 27.78 -28.75
C LEU A 26 -16.70 26.53 -27.88
N VAL A 27 -16.04 25.42 -28.19
CA VAL A 27 -16.19 24.14 -27.46
C VAL A 27 -15.73 24.29 -26.01
N ARG A 28 -14.56 24.91 -25.76
CA ARG A 28 -14.05 25.09 -24.40
C ARG A 28 -14.90 26.05 -23.56
N THR A 29 -15.44 27.09 -24.19
CA THR A 29 -16.36 28.01 -23.51
C THR A 29 -17.64 27.28 -23.13
N PHE A 30 -18.19 26.48 -24.05
CA PHE A 30 -19.36 25.65 -23.79
C PHE A 30 -19.12 24.65 -22.64
N ASP A 31 -17.99 23.94 -22.65
CA ASP A 31 -17.59 23.03 -21.56
C ASP A 31 -17.46 23.75 -20.22
N SER A 32 -16.89 24.96 -20.23
CA SER A 32 -16.72 25.77 -19.02
C SER A 32 -18.07 26.24 -18.46
N VAL A 33 -19.00 26.66 -19.34
CA VAL A 33 -20.35 27.07 -18.95
C VAL A 33 -21.14 25.90 -18.39
N LEU A 34 -21.14 24.74 -19.08
CA LEU A 34 -21.83 23.56 -18.58
C LEU A 34 -21.26 23.10 -17.23
N GLY A 35 -19.93 23.12 -17.10
CA GLY A 35 -19.24 22.77 -15.85
C GLY A 35 -19.63 23.67 -14.69
N ALA A 36 -19.69 24.99 -14.90
CA ALA A 36 -20.15 25.95 -13.90
C ALA A 36 -21.62 25.74 -13.49
N LEU A 37 -22.46 25.28 -14.41
CA LEU A 37 -23.87 24.97 -14.16
C LEU A 37 -24.12 23.56 -13.62
N HIS A 38 -23.07 22.75 -13.42
CA HIS A 38 -23.17 21.33 -13.03
C HIS A 38 -24.03 20.49 -14.00
N LEU A 39 -24.10 20.86 -15.28
CA LEU A 39 -24.92 20.19 -16.32
C LEU A 39 -24.10 19.21 -17.17
N GLY A 40 -22.99 18.69 -16.65
CA GLY A 40 -21.93 18.07 -17.45
C GLY A 40 -20.93 19.11 -17.93
N GLY A 41 -19.89 18.72 -18.67
CA GLY A 41 -18.79 19.61 -19.08
C GLY A 41 -17.49 18.82 -19.19
N ARG A 42 -16.34 19.51 -19.25
CA ARG A 42 -15.03 18.84 -19.32
C ARG A 42 -14.84 17.94 -18.10
N LYS A 43 -14.80 16.62 -18.33
CA LYS A 43 -14.58 15.61 -17.29
C LYS A 43 -13.10 15.41 -16.95
N ALA A 44 -12.22 15.64 -17.92
CA ALA A 44 -10.79 15.40 -17.75
C ALA A 44 -10.16 16.42 -16.79
N ASP A 45 -9.45 15.92 -15.80
CA ASP A 45 -8.63 16.68 -14.85
C ASP A 45 -7.20 16.91 -15.39
N TYR A 46 -7.10 17.14 -16.69
CA TYR A 46 -5.86 17.39 -17.44
C TYR A 46 -5.86 18.84 -17.93
N ASP A 47 -4.80 19.58 -17.62
CA ASP A 47 -4.47 20.87 -18.20
C ASP A 47 -3.65 20.63 -19.49
N ASP A 48 -4.35 20.70 -20.61
CA ASP A 48 -3.76 20.50 -21.93
C ASP A 48 -3.04 21.75 -22.47
N ALA A 49 -3.16 22.90 -21.82
CA ALA A 49 -2.38 24.09 -22.17
C ALA A 49 -0.96 24.00 -21.61
N HIS A 50 -0.82 23.45 -20.40
CA HIS A 50 0.47 23.30 -19.70
C HIS A 50 1.03 21.88 -19.73
N TYR A 51 0.31 20.92 -20.34
CA TYR A 51 0.71 19.52 -20.44
C TYR A 51 0.89 18.84 -19.07
N GLU A 52 -0.05 19.08 -18.15
CA GLU A 52 -0.01 18.57 -16.78
C GLU A 52 -1.42 18.25 -16.25
N PHE A 53 -1.54 17.51 -15.15
CA PHE A 53 -2.82 17.33 -14.49
C PHE A 53 -3.15 18.50 -13.56
N VAL A 54 -4.44 18.72 -13.30
CA VAL A 54 -4.92 19.74 -12.36
C VAL A 54 -4.22 19.57 -11.02
N GLY A 55 -3.58 20.63 -10.55
CA GLY A 55 -2.69 20.62 -9.38
C GLY A 55 -1.19 20.76 -9.72
N GLY A 56 -0.85 20.87 -11.01
CA GLY A 56 0.50 21.18 -11.50
C GLY A 56 1.39 19.95 -11.69
N ALA A 57 2.62 20.16 -12.17
CA ALA A 57 3.58 19.07 -12.38
C ALA A 57 3.94 18.31 -11.10
N ASN A 58 4.29 19.02 -10.02
CA ASN A 58 4.76 18.48 -8.74
C ASN A 58 5.87 17.41 -8.88
N ASP A 59 6.96 17.80 -9.53
CA ASP A 59 8.09 16.92 -9.83
C ASP A 59 8.79 16.36 -8.58
N GLU A 60 8.73 17.05 -7.44
CA GLU A 60 9.30 16.54 -6.19
C GLU A 60 8.57 15.27 -5.74
N LEU A 61 7.24 15.29 -5.75
CA LEU A 61 6.43 14.13 -5.39
C LEU A 61 6.64 12.98 -6.38
N ARG A 62 6.70 13.29 -7.68
CA ARG A 62 7.04 12.31 -8.73
C ARG A 62 8.40 11.66 -8.46
N LYS A 63 9.45 12.44 -8.19
CA LYS A 63 10.80 11.93 -7.96
C LYS A 63 10.91 11.05 -6.72
N LYS A 64 10.20 11.43 -5.66
CA LYS A 64 10.21 10.73 -4.36
C LYS A 64 9.48 9.40 -4.37
N HIS A 65 8.40 9.31 -5.15
CA HIS A 65 7.56 8.11 -5.22
C HIS A 65 7.73 7.40 -6.55
N TYR A 66 7.22 7.97 -7.64
CA TYR A 66 7.24 7.35 -8.96
C TYR A 66 8.65 6.98 -9.46
N ASP A 67 9.54 7.97 -9.59
CA ASP A 67 10.89 7.72 -10.12
C ASP A 67 11.68 6.81 -9.16
N LYS A 68 11.40 6.86 -7.84
CA LYS A 68 12.04 6.01 -6.84
C LYS A 68 11.54 4.57 -6.92
N SER A 69 10.23 4.35 -6.97
CA SER A 69 9.63 3.02 -7.18
C SER A 69 10.14 2.39 -8.46
N LEU A 70 10.26 3.15 -9.57
CA LEU A 70 10.82 2.61 -10.81
C LEU A 70 12.28 2.15 -10.68
N ARG A 71 13.11 2.86 -9.90
CA ARG A 71 14.51 2.46 -9.65
C ARG A 71 14.62 1.26 -8.72
N LEU A 72 13.66 1.12 -7.80
CA LEU A 72 13.61 0.05 -6.81
C LEU A 72 12.69 -1.10 -7.25
N LEU A 73 12.18 -1.04 -8.48
CA LEU A 73 11.24 -2.01 -8.98
C LEU A 73 11.91 -3.38 -9.00
N TRP A 74 11.41 -4.26 -8.16
CA TRP A 74 11.94 -5.60 -7.99
C TRP A 74 11.10 -6.60 -8.78
N LYS A 75 11.77 -7.67 -9.19
CA LYS A 75 11.22 -8.74 -10.01
C LYS A 75 10.84 -9.92 -9.14
N ALA A 76 9.58 -10.31 -9.19
CA ALA A 76 9.05 -11.39 -8.38
C ALA A 76 9.83 -12.68 -8.56
N GLU A 77 10.20 -13.04 -9.80
CA GLU A 77 10.94 -14.27 -10.08
C GLU A 77 12.30 -14.35 -9.39
N GLN A 78 12.93 -13.20 -9.07
CA GLN A 78 14.22 -13.15 -8.40
C GLN A 78 14.10 -13.41 -6.89
N HIS A 79 12.99 -12.99 -6.28
CA HIS A 79 12.79 -13.01 -4.83
C HIS A 79 11.80 -14.10 -4.38
N ALA A 80 10.97 -14.60 -5.29
CA ALA A 80 9.99 -15.65 -5.10
C ALA A 80 10.11 -16.66 -6.24
N SER A 81 11.26 -17.31 -6.35
CA SER A 81 11.56 -18.27 -7.43
C SER A 81 10.66 -19.52 -7.44
N TRP A 82 9.87 -19.71 -6.39
CA TRP A 82 8.82 -20.73 -6.24
C TRP A 82 7.46 -20.28 -6.80
N SER A 83 7.30 -19.00 -7.13
CA SER A 83 6.07 -18.42 -7.69
C SER A 83 5.95 -18.73 -9.18
N SER A 84 4.71 -18.87 -9.66
CA SER A 84 4.37 -18.97 -11.08
C SER A 84 4.18 -17.61 -11.76
N PHE A 85 4.37 -16.51 -11.02
CA PHE A 85 4.30 -15.17 -11.56
C PHE A 85 5.63 -14.78 -12.19
N HIS A 86 5.62 -14.58 -13.51
CA HIS A 86 6.80 -14.26 -14.31
C HIS A 86 6.78 -12.80 -14.79
N ASP A 87 7.82 -12.04 -14.46
CA ASP A 87 7.96 -10.61 -14.74
C ASP A 87 9.36 -10.19 -15.23
N LEU A 88 10.30 -11.13 -15.40
CA LEU A 88 11.59 -10.90 -16.02
C LEU A 88 11.43 -10.64 -17.52
N SER A 89 12.24 -9.71 -18.04
CA SER A 89 12.43 -9.58 -19.49
C SER A 89 13.27 -10.73 -20.03
N ARG A 90 13.22 -10.96 -21.35
CA ARG A 90 14.03 -12.00 -22.01
C ARG A 90 15.52 -11.86 -21.75
N ASP A 91 16.04 -10.64 -21.67
CA ASP A 91 17.47 -10.40 -21.43
C ASP A 91 17.85 -10.71 -19.98
N GLU A 92 16.98 -10.38 -19.02
CA GLU A 92 17.17 -10.71 -17.59
C GLU A 92 17.00 -12.23 -17.35
N GLU A 93 16.03 -12.84 -18.02
CA GLU A 93 15.82 -14.29 -18.04
C GLU A 93 17.04 -14.99 -18.62
N MET A 94 17.60 -14.50 -19.73
CA MET A 94 18.83 -15.05 -20.33
C MET A 94 20.02 -14.92 -19.38
N LEU A 95 20.19 -13.78 -18.71
CA LEU A 95 21.25 -13.60 -17.71
C LEU A 95 21.11 -14.61 -16.56
N MET A 96 19.89 -14.91 -16.12
CA MET A 96 19.62 -15.93 -15.09
C MET A 96 19.75 -17.37 -15.62
N GLN A 97 19.37 -17.61 -16.87
CA GLN A 97 19.42 -18.91 -17.55
C GLN A 97 20.84 -19.35 -17.92
N MET A 98 21.79 -18.42 -18.08
CA MET A 98 23.20 -18.75 -18.29
C MET A 98 23.81 -19.64 -17.18
N ALA A 99 23.15 -19.77 -16.01
CA ALA A 99 23.50 -20.72 -14.96
C ALA A 99 22.91 -22.14 -15.13
N GLY A 100 21.95 -22.33 -16.05
CA GLY A 100 21.14 -23.54 -16.24
C GLY A 100 20.99 -24.02 -17.69
N ASP A 101 21.83 -23.56 -18.61
CA ASP A 101 21.75 -23.74 -20.08
C ASP A 101 21.93 -25.18 -20.62
N ALA A 102 21.60 -26.21 -19.83
CA ALA A 102 21.52 -27.59 -20.29
C ALA A 102 20.07 -28.10 -20.48
N LEU A 103 19.05 -27.29 -20.16
CA LEU A 103 17.68 -27.77 -19.99
C LEU A 103 16.72 -27.31 -21.12
N ASN A 104 15.91 -28.24 -21.62
CA ASN A 104 14.81 -28.01 -22.56
C ASN A 104 13.50 -27.57 -21.84
N GLU A 105 12.47 -27.20 -22.60
CA GLU A 105 11.20 -26.67 -22.06
C GLU A 105 10.46 -27.61 -21.08
N ASN A 106 10.53 -28.93 -21.28
CA ASN A 106 9.93 -29.88 -20.33
C ASN A 106 10.77 -29.97 -19.05
N GLU A 107 12.10 -29.88 -19.19
CA GLU A 107 13.03 -29.85 -18.06
C GLU A 107 12.89 -28.56 -17.25
N LYS A 108 12.63 -27.42 -17.89
CA LYS A 108 12.31 -26.15 -17.20
C LYS A 108 11.04 -26.25 -16.35
N ARG A 109 9.95 -26.81 -16.90
CA ARG A 109 8.71 -27.05 -16.16
C ARG A 109 8.90 -27.99 -14.98
N GLU A 110 9.73 -29.02 -15.15
CA GLU A 110 10.05 -29.93 -14.06
C GLU A 110 10.91 -29.21 -13.00
N VAL A 111 11.84 -28.33 -13.38
CA VAL A 111 12.59 -27.47 -12.45
C VAL A 111 11.67 -26.51 -11.69
N GLU A 112 10.70 -25.87 -12.34
CA GLU A 112 9.71 -25.01 -11.65
C GLU A 112 8.87 -25.81 -10.64
N ARG A 113 8.44 -27.00 -11.04
CA ARG A 113 7.74 -27.92 -10.15
C ARG A 113 8.64 -28.37 -8.99
N ILE A 114 9.92 -28.65 -9.25
CA ILE A 114 10.92 -28.99 -8.23
C ILE A 114 11.12 -27.81 -7.29
N LYS A 115 11.31 -26.57 -7.78
CA LYS A 115 11.43 -25.36 -6.95
C LYS A 115 10.21 -25.18 -6.05
N THR A 116 9.02 -25.39 -6.59
CA THR A 116 7.77 -25.34 -5.82
C THR A 116 7.71 -26.43 -4.76
N ALA A 117 8.15 -27.66 -5.10
CA ALA A 117 8.18 -28.79 -4.18
C ALA A 117 9.26 -28.64 -3.09
N GLU A 118 10.43 -28.11 -3.45
CA GLU A 118 11.53 -27.77 -2.54
C GLU A 118 11.12 -26.66 -1.58
N PHE A 119 10.41 -25.64 -2.08
CA PHE A 119 9.86 -24.59 -1.23
C PHE A 119 8.82 -25.14 -0.25
N LYS A 120 7.90 -26.00 -0.72
CA LYS A 120 6.96 -26.70 0.18
C LYS A 120 7.68 -27.54 1.23
N ALA A 121 8.73 -28.27 0.82
CA ALA A 121 9.55 -29.07 1.72
C ALA A 121 10.32 -28.20 2.73
N LEU A 122 10.76 -27.01 2.34
CA LEU A 122 11.31 -26.01 3.26
C LEU A 122 10.24 -25.63 4.30
N LEU A 123 9.03 -25.25 3.87
CA LEU A 123 7.96 -24.90 4.81
C LEU A 123 7.57 -26.06 5.73
N ASP A 124 7.52 -27.30 5.22
CA ASP A 124 7.30 -28.53 6.00
C ASP A 124 8.39 -28.78 7.05
N ARG A 125 9.63 -28.40 6.74
CA ARG A 125 10.78 -28.58 7.62
C ARG A 125 10.84 -27.53 8.72
N GLU A 126 10.59 -26.27 8.38
CA GLU A 126 10.77 -25.14 9.28
C GLU A 126 9.58 -24.92 10.22
N TYR A 127 8.37 -25.34 9.83
CA TYR A 127 7.15 -25.02 10.57
C TYR A 127 6.32 -26.25 10.93
N THR A 128 5.87 -26.28 12.18
CA THR A 128 4.84 -27.23 12.62
C THR A 128 3.49 -26.95 11.93
N PRO A 129 2.55 -27.91 11.88
CA PRO A 129 1.22 -27.67 11.33
C PRO A 129 0.48 -26.49 11.98
N ALA A 130 0.67 -26.28 13.29
CA ALA A 130 0.06 -25.15 14.01
C ALA A 130 0.67 -23.82 13.57
N GLN A 131 2.01 -23.73 13.49
CA GLN A 131 2.71 -22.55 12.99
C GLN A 131 2.35 -22.21 11.55
N LYS A 132 2.22 -23.22 10.68
CA LYS A 132 1.74 -23.01 9.31
C LYS A 132 0.35 -22.40 9.26
N GLN A 133 -0.58 -22.92 10.07
CA GLN A 133 -1.92 -22.37 10.14
C GLN A 133 -1.91 -20.93 10.68
N ALA A 134 -1.10 -20.65 11.70
CA ALA A 134 -0.93 -19.30 12.25
C ALA A 134 -0.36 -18.33 11.21
N ILE A 135 0.69 -18.73 10.48
CA ILE A 135 1.26 -17.93 9.39
C ILE A 135 0.20 -17.68 8.32
N VAL A 136 -0.52 -18.70 7.84
CA VAL A 136 -1.58 -18.51 6.85
C VAL A 136 -2.69 -17.61 7.37
N ASN A 137 -3.06 -17.69 8.65
CA ASN A 137 -4.05 -16.81 9.23
C ASN A 137 -3.61 -15.34 9.23
N ILE A 138 -2.33 -15.06 9.51
CA ILE A 138 -1.75 -13.71 9.49
C ILE A 138 -1.54 -13.22 8.05
N LEU A 139 -0.97 -14.04 7.17
CA LEU A 139 -0.76 -13.72 5.76
C LEU A 139 -2.10 -13.52 5.03
N SER A 140 -3.18 -14.17 5.46
CA SER A 140 -4.51 -13.93 4.86
C SER A 140 -5.07 -12.56 5.21
N LEU A 141 -4.77 -12.02 6.40
CA LEU A 141 -5.15 -10.66 6.81
C LEU A 141 -4.46 -9.63 5.90
N ILE A 142 -3.14 -9.71 5.75
CA ILE A 142 -2.46 -8.81 4.79
C ILE A 142 -2.88 -9.08 3.35
N GLY A 143 -3.11 -10.34 2.93
CA GLY A 143 -3.53 -10.66 1.58
C GLY A 143 -4.91 -10.11 1.21
N HIS A 144 -5.84 -10.02 2.15
CA HIS A 144 -7.07 -9.26 1.96
C HIS A 144 -6.82 -7.75 1.95
N GLY A 145 -5.93 -7.26 2.81
CA GLY A 145 -5.37 -5.90 2.78
C GLY A 145 -4.91 -5.49 1.38
N GLU A 146 -3.97 -6.23 0.76
CA GLU A 146 -3.43 -5.97 -0.58
C GLU A 146 -4.54 -5.91 -1.65
N ALA A 147 -5.54 -6.79 -1.58
CA ALA A 147 -6.65 -6.78 -2.52
C ALA A 147 -7.49 -5.49 -2.42
N TYR A 148 -7.77 -5.04 -1.19
CA TYR A 148 -8.47 -3.78 -0.97
C TYR A 148 -7.57 -2.58 -1.28
N ALA A 149 -6.28 -2.67 -0.99
CA ALA A 149 -5.28 -1.65 -1.30
C ALA A 149 -5.24 -1.36 -2.80
N TRP A 150 -5.26 -2.41 -3.61
CA TRP A 150 -5.34 -2.29 -5.06
C TRP A 150 -6.61 -1.56 -5.52
N LEU A 151 -7.78 -1.95 -4.98
CA LEU A 151 -9.06 -1.32 -5.31
C LEU A 151 -9.08 0.16 -4.91
N VAL A 152 -8.68 0.46 -3.68
CA VAL A 152 -8.72 1.79 -3.10
C VAL A 152 -7.72 2.71 -3.80
N SER A 153 -6.49 2.27 -4.06
CA SER A 153 -5.47 3.04 -4.78
C SER A 153 -5.93 3.44 -6.18
N ASN A 154 -6.64 2.53 -6.86
CA ASN A 154 -7.23 2.81 -8.17
C ASN A 154 -8.34 3.88 -8.10
N GLU A 155 -9.14 3.91 -7.03
CA GLU A 155 -10.14 4.97 -6.83
C GLU A 155 -9.49 6.31 -6.43
N VAL A 156 -8.52 6.29 -5.51
CA VAL A 156 -7.79 7.47 -5.03
C VAL A 156 -7.00 8.16 -6.15
N LEU A 157 -6.54 7.42 -7.17
CA LEU A 157 -5.86 7.97 -8.34
C LEU A 157 -6.67 9.08 -9.05
N ARG A 158 -8.00 9.02 -8.99
CA ARG A 158 -8.89 10.07 -9.54
C ARG A 158 -8.98 11.29 -8.64
N ASP A 159 -8.88 11.10 -7.33
CA ASP A 159 -9.06 12.17 -6.35
C ASP A 159 -7.81 13.04 -6.21
N VAL A 160 -6.62 12.43 -6.30
CA VAL A 160 -5.35 13.16 -6.15
C VAL A 160 -5.13 14.18 -7.27
N LYS A 161 -4.53 15.30 -6.86
CA LYS A 161 -4.18 16.44 -7.71
C LYS A 161 -2.68 16.47 -7.96
N SER A 162 -2.30 17.01 -9.12
CA SER A 162 -0.95 17.10 -9.68
C SER A 162 -0.51 15.86 -10.47
N THR A 163 0.32 16.09 -11.50
CA THR A 163 0.93 15.01 -12.31
C THR A 163 1.76 14.07 -11.45
N GLY A 164 2.59 14.62 -10.56
CA GLY A 164 3.42 13.82 -9.65
C GLY A 164 2.64 12.94 -8.69
N ALA A 165 1.48 13.38 -8.19
CA ALA A 165 0.65 12.56 -7.32
C ALA A 165 -0.02 11.42 -8.10
N LYS A 166 -0.55 11.70 -9.29
CA LYS A 166 -1.11 10.66 -10.16
C LYS A 166 -0.07 9.61 -10.54
N ALA A 167 1.15 10.04 -10.88
CA ALA A 167 2.26 9.14 -11.12
C ALA A 167 2.55 8.28 -9.87
N ALA A 168 2.68 8.89 -8.68
CA ALA A 168 2.91 8.16 -7.43
C ALA A 168 1.84 7.08 -7.16
N LEU A 169 0.56 7.44 -7.26
CA LEU A 169 -0.55 6.47 -7.09
C LEU A 169 -0.58 5.41 -8.18
N THR A 170 -0.14 5.72 -9.39
CA THR A 170 -0.07 4.74 -10.48
C THR A 170 0.94 3.63 -10.16
N MET A 171 2.07 3.99 -9.53
CA MET A 171 3.03 2.99 -9.06
C MET A 171 2.47 2.18 -7.90
N GLN A 172 1.81 2.82 -6.92
CA GLN A 172 1.15 2.09 -5.84
C GLN A 172 0.16 1.06 -6.41
N VAL A 173 -0.72 1.43 -7.34
CA VAL A 173 -1.66 0.48 -7.99
C VAL A 173 -0.95 -0.73 -8.63
N LEU A 174 0.22 -0.52 -9.25
CA LEU A 174 1.02 -1.59 -9.84
C LEU A 174 1.66 -2.48 -8.76
N GLU A 175 2.20 -1.85 -7.72
CA GLU A 175 2.86 -2.51 -6.58
C GLU A 175 1.84 -3.38 -5.81
N GLU A 176 0.66 -2.84 -5.45
CA GLU A 176 -0.43 -3.59 -4.79
C GLU A 176 -0.91 -4.81 -5.60
N ALA A 177 -1.03 -4.64 -6.93
CA ALA A 177 -1.43 -5.74 -7.79
C ALA A 177 -0.40 -6.87 -7.77
N LYS A 178 0.89 -6.52 -7.80
CA LYS A 178 2.00 -7.49 -7.71
C LYS A 178 2.02 -8.16 -6.34
N HIS A 179 1.88 -7.38 -5.26
CA HIS A 179 1.83 -7.90 -3.89
C HIS A 179 0.72 -8.93 -3.73
N PHE A 180 -0.50 -8.60 -4.14
CA PHE A 180 -1.63 -9.51 -4.04
C PHE A 180 -1.40 -10.83 -4.78
N VAL A 181 -0.90 -10.77 -6.03
CA VAL A 181 -0.67 -11.98 -6.84
C VAL A 181 0.41 -12.88 -6.23
N VAL A 182 1.55 -12.30 -5.84
CA VAL A 182 2.68 -13.06 -5.26
C VAL A 182 2.31 -13.60 -3.87
N LEU A 183 1.69 -12.77 -3.02
CA LEU A 183 1.28 -13.17 -1.68
C LEU A 183 0.22 -14.27 -1.70
N ARG A 184 -0.71 -14.24 -2.67
CA ARG A 184 -1.69 -15.30 -2.86
C ARG A 184 -1.03 -16.65 -3.12
N GLU A 185 0.00 -16.68 -3.96
CA GLU A 185 0.75 -17.93 -4.21
C GLU A 185 1.55 -18.37 -2.99
N LEU A 186 2.13 -17.44 -2.23
CA LEU A 186 2.82 -17.73 -0.97
C LEU A 186 1.88 -18.43 0.01
N ILE A 187 0.67 -17.86 0.23
CA ILE A 187 -0.34 -18.44 1.13
C ILE A 187 -0.72 -19.86 0.67
N MET A 188 -0.91 -20.07 -0.64
CA MET A 188 -1.24 -21.39 -1.18
C MET A 188 -0.11 -22.41 -1.01
N ALA A 189 1.15 -21.97 -0.99
CA ALA A 189 2.29 -22.86 -0.83
C ALA A 189 2.32 -23.55 0.54
N PHE A 190 1.77 -22.94 1.60
CA PHE A 190 1.68 -23.56 2.93
C PHE A 190 0.80 -24.81 2.98
N GLY A 191 -0.11 -24.98 2.03
CA GLY A 191 -0.92 -26.19 1.89
C GLY A 191 -1.91 -26.44 3.03
N VAL A 192 -2.32 -25.39 3.74
CA VAL A 192 -3.32 -25.44 4.83
C VAL A 192 -4.56 -24.61 4.46
N ASP A 193 -5.60 -24.69 5.29
CA ASP A 193 -6.85 -23.99 5.03
C ASP A 193 -6.67 -22.47 5.12
N ILE A 194 -7.12 -21.77 4.08
CA ILE A 194 -7.09 -20.30 4.02
C ILE A 194 -8.36 -19.77 4.69
N PRO A 195 -8.25 -19.03 5.80
CA PRO A 195 -9.43 -18.50 6.48
C PRO A 195 -10.10 -17.43 5.62
N ARG A 196 -11.40 -17.24 5.87
CA ARG A 196 -12.13 -16.09 5.35
C ARG A 196 -11.71 -14.82 6.10
N LEU A 197 -11.76 -13.69 5.39
CA LEU A 197 -11.71 -12.33 5.93
C LEU A 197 -12.49 -12.19 7.25
N PRO A 198 -11.80 -12.00 8.40
CA PRO A 198 -12.41 -11.76 9.70
C PRO A 198 -13.30 -10.52 9.71
N VAL A 199 -14.35 -10.52 10.53
CA VAL A 199 -15.34 -9.43 10.56
C VAL A 199 -14.73 -8.07 10.92
N TYR A 200 -13.78 -8.02 11.85
CA TYR A 200 -13.14 -6.77 12.26
C TYR A 200 -12.28 -6.17 11.15
N GLU A 201 -11.55 -7.03 10.44
CA GLU A 201 -10.78 -6.62 9.27
C GLU A 201 -11.70 -6.20 8.13
N TYR A 202 -12.78 -6.94 7.87
CA TYR A 202 -13.82 -6.57 6.92
C TYR A 202 -14.37 -5.17 7.19
N MET A 203 -14.73 -4.87 8.45
CA MET A 203 -15.25 -3.55 8.82
C MET A 203 -14.26 -2.42 8.51
N MET A 204 -12.97 -2.65 8.75
CA MET A 204 -11.90 -1.70 8.47
C MET A 204 -11.72 -1.50 6.95
N LEU A 205 -11.50 -2.59 6.21
CA LEU A 205 -11.23 -2.55 4.77
C LEU A 205 -12.41 -2.01 3.96
N GLU A 206 -13.63 -2.46 4.27
CA GLU A 206 -14.84 -1.91 3.65
C GLU A 206 -15.11 -0.48 4.05
N GLY A 207 -14.82 -0.11 5.30
CA GLY A 207 -14.92 1.26 5.77
C GLY A 207 -14.01 2.19 4.97
N THR A 208 -12.77 1.76 4.72
CA THR A 208 -11.81 2.46 3.86
C THR A 208 -12.33 2.56 2.42
N LEU A 209 -12.75 1.45 1.81
CA LEU A 209 -13.22 1.45 0.42
C LEU A 209 -14.48 2.30 0.22
N LYS A 210 -15.42 2.28 1.16
CA LYS A 210 -16.66 3.09 1.12
C LYS A 210 -16.45 4.56 1.42
N SER A 211 -15.28 4.94 1.94
CA SER A 211 -14.98 6.35 2.21
C SER A 211 -14.83 7.15 0.93
N GLU A 212 -14.66 8.46 1.03
CA GLU A 212 -14.47 9.34 -0.13
C GLU A 212 -13.34 10.34 0.16
N GLY A 213 -12.63 10.76 -0.89
CA GLY A 213 -11.61 11.79 -0.84
C GLY A 213 -10.55 11.54 0.24
N LEU A 214 -10.35 12.54 1.10
CA LEU A 214 -9.30 12.52 2.12
C LEU A 214 -9.45 11.40 3.16
N GLU A 215 -10.68 10.95 3.44
CA GLU A 215 -10.87 9.89 4.43
C GLU A 215 -10.56 8.51 3.84
N LYS A 216 -10.76 8.34 2.53
CA LYS A 216 -10.27 7.18 1.80
C LYS A 216 -8.74 7.17 1.79
N PHE A 217 -8.13 8.32 1.52
CA PHE A 217 -6.67 8.48 1.54
C PHE A 217 -6.07 8.21 2.92
N PHE A 218 -6.74 8.62 4.01
CA PHE A 218 -6.36 8.23 5.37
C PHE A 218 -6.47 6.72 5.60
N GLY A 219 -7.64 6.13 5.29
CA GLY A 219 -7.88 4.71 5.53
C GLY A 219 -6.90 3.83 4.75
N MET A 220 -6.53 4.24 3.53
CA MET A 220 -5.54 3.57 2.71
C MET A 220 -4.13 3.75 3.27
N ASN A 221 -3.57 4.95 3.08
CA ASN A 221 -2.14 5.19 3.19
C ASN A 221 -1.64 5.36 4.63
N VAL A 222 -2.52 5.63 5.59
CA VAL A 222 -2.14 5.77 7.00
C VAL A 222 -2.48 4.52 7.80
N LEU A 223 -3.67 3.94 7.57
CA LEU A 223 -4.15 2.80 8.33
C LEU A 223 -3.77 1.47 7.68
N VAL A 224 -4.26 1.17 6.47
CA VAL A 224 -4.02 -0.14 5.81
C VAL A 224 -2.53 -0.35 5.52
N GLU A 225 -1.86 0.60 4.88
CA GLU A 225 -0.41 0.45 4.60
C GLU A 225 0.43 0.43 5.88
N GLY A 226 0.00 1.15 6.93
CA GLY A 226 0.69 1.13 8.21
C GLY A 226 0.66 -0.25 8.88
N ILE A 227 -0.47 -0.95 8.75
CA ILE A 227 -0.64 -2.34 9.20
C ILE A 227 0.20 -3.27 8.34
N ALA A 228 0.10 -3.16 7.01
CA ALA A 228 0.85 -3.99 6.06
C ALA A 228 2.37 -3.86 6.30
N LEU A 229 2.88 -2.63 6.34
CA LEU A 229 4.28 -2.31 6.64
C LEU A 229 4.75 -2.99 7.94
N SER A 230 3.98 -2.90 9.02
CA SER A 230 4.37 -3.49 10.30
C SER A 230 4.39 -5.03 10.26
N ILE A 231 3.41 -5.65 9.60
CA ILE A 231 3.32 -7.12 9.50
C ILE A 231 4.43 -7.65 8.58
N PHE A 232 4.66 -7.02 7.44
CA PHE A 232 5.75 -7.38 6.54
C PHE A 232 7.10 -7.29 7.25
N GLY A 233 7.35 -6.20 7.97
CA GLY A 233 8.60 -6.02 8.72
C GLY A 233 8.81 -7.14 9.74
N ALA A 234 7.77 -7.50 10.49
CA ALA A 234 7.84 -8.54 11.51
C ALA A 234 8.03 -9.96 10.96
N LEU A 235 7.42 -10.29 9.81
CA LEU A 235 7.49 -11.65 9.25
C LEU A 235 8.61 -11.84 8.23
N SER A 236 9.23 -10.76 7.75
CA SER A 236 10.22 -10.79 6.65
C SER A 236 11.49 -11.61 6.90
N LYS A 237 11.75 -11.99 8.16
CA LYS A 237 12.92 -12.78 8.58
C LYS A 237 12.62 -14.27 8.79
N PHE A 238 11.35 -14.64 8.65
CA PHE A 238 10.91 -16.02 8.85
C PHE A 238 11.31 -16.84 7.61
N PRO A 239 11.85 -18.06 7.78
CA PRO A 239 12.25 -18.91 6.65
C PRO A 239 11.14 -19.07 5.60
N GLY A 240 11.45 -18.75 4.34
CA GLY A 240 10.51 -18.83 3.23
C GLY A 240 9.57 -17.63 3.09
N LEU A 241 9.66 -16.61 3.95
CA LEU A 241 8.89 -15.36 3.87
C LEU A 241 9.76 -14.16 3.47
N GLU A 242 10.94 -14.37 2.90
CA GLU A 242 11.91 -13.32 2.62
C GLU A 242 11.41 -12.30 1.58
N VAL A 243 10.49 -12.72 0.68
CA VAL A 243 9.85 -11.82 -0.29
C VAL A 243 9.12 -10.65 0.38
N LEU A 244 8.67 -10.81 1.64
CA LEU A 244 8.01 -9.75 2.40
C LEU A 244 8.94 -8.57 2.69
N GLN A 245 10.27 -8.73 2.59
CA GLN A 245 11.22 -7.61 2.66
C GLN A 245 11.00 -6.63 1.50
N MET A 246 10.67 -7.14 0.32
CA MET A 246 10.42 -6.31 -0.85
C MET A 246 9.08 -5.59 -0.74
N PHE A 247 8.06 -6.27 -0.20
CA PHE A 247 6.76 -5.64 0.11
C PHE A 247 6.94 -4.53 1.15
N HIS A 248 7.70 -4.77 2.23
CA HIS A 248 8.01 -3.77 3.26
C HIS A 248 8.61 -2.49 2.66
N LEU A 249 9.55 -2.63 1.72
CA LEU A 249 10.16 -1.49 1.05
C LEU A 249 9.15 -0.70 0.20
N ASP A 250 8.23 -1.39 -0.48
CA ASP A 250 7.17 -0.77 -1.29
C ASP A 250 6.18 -0.04 -0.37
N GLU A 251 5.70 -0.70 0.69
CA GLU A 251 4.79 -0.11 1.69
C GLU A 251 5.36 1.11 2.41
N SER A 252 6.68 1.16 2.60
CA SER A 252 7.32 2.34 3.20
C SER A 252 7.07 3.60 2.36
N ARG A 253 6.98 3.47 1.03
CA ARG A 253 6.70 4.57 0.12
C ARG A 253 5.21 4.89 0.11
N HIS A 254 4.34 3.89 0.12
CA HIS A 254 2.89 4.07 0.19
C HIS A 254 2.49 4.80 1.49
N CYS A 255 3.12 4.44 2.62
CA CYS A 255 2.92 5.07 3.91
C CYS A 255 3.55 6.49 4.00
N ALA A 256 4.64 6.74 3.28
CA ALA A 256 5.25 8.07 3.18
C ALA A 256 4.49 9.03 2.22
N LEU A 257 3.52 8.53 1.45
CA LEU A 257 2.81 9.30 0.45
C LEU A 257 2.00 10.46 1.05
N PRO A 258 1.17 10.29 2.11
CA PRO A 258 0.44 11.40 2.72
C PRO A 258 1.35 12.52 3.20
N THR A 259 2.49 12.17 3.80
CA THR A 259 3.48 13.15 4.29
C THR A 259 4.03 14.02 3.17
N ASN A 260 4.24 13.47 1.97
CA ASN A 260 4.78 14.23 0.86
C ASN A 260 3.69 14.94 0.05
N TYR A 261 2.53 14.30 -0.13
CA TYR A 261 1.39 14.90 -0.84
C TYR A 261 0.88 16.14 -0.11
N LEU A 262 0.63 16.03 1.20
CA LEU A 262 0.05 17.09 2.02
C LEU A 262 1.02 18.24 2.35
N LYS A 263 2.31 18.11 2.02
CA LYS A 263 3.23 19.27 1.99
C LYS A 263 2.90 20.23 0.86
N THR A 264 2.48 19.70 -0.28
CA THR A 264 2.15 20.48 -1.49
C THR A 264 0.66 20.82 -1.56
N GLN A 265 -0.18 20.00 -0.95
CA GLN A 265 -1.63 20.20 -0.85
C GLN A 265 -2.07 20.13 0.63
N PRO A 266 -1.75 21.14 1.46
CA PRO A 266 -2.03 21.07 2.89
C PRO A 266 -3.53 21.04 3.18
N LEU A 267 -3.90 20.19 4.14
CA LEU A 267 -5.27 20.17 4.66
C LEU A 267 -5.65 21.53 5.24
N THR A 268 -6.84 22.01 4.89
CA THR A 268 -7.47 23.16 5.52
C THR A 268 -7.75 22.88 6.99
N TRP A 269 -7.95 23.92 7.79
CA TRP A 269 -8.32 23.76 9.20
C TRP A 269 -9.58 22.90 9.37
N TRP A 270 -10.55 23.02 8.46
CA TRP A 270 -11.79 22.24 8.51
C TRP A 270 -11.57 20.77 8.18
N GLU A 271 -10.79 20.44 7.14
CA GLU A 271 -10.47 19.04 6.80
C GLU A 271 -9.72 18.31 7.92
N LYS A 272 -8.90 19.05 8.67
CA LYS A 272 -8.22 18.52 9.88
C LYS A 272 -9.22 18.31 11.02
N ASN A 273 -10.06 19.30 11.31
CA ASN A 273 -10.80 19.41 12.57
C ASN A 273 -12.32 19.14 12.47
N ASN A 274 -12.82 18.72 11.31
CA ASN A 274 -14.22 18.38 11.15
C ASN A 274 -14.59 17.19 12.07
N PRO A 275 -15.55 17.36 13.01
CA PRO A 275 -15.90 16.29 13.95
C PRO A 275 -16.41 15.01 13.29
N ALA A 276 -17.15 15.12 12.18
CA ALA A 276 -17.64 13.95 11.45
C ALA A 276 -16.49 13.20 10.78
N SER A 277 -15.52 13.89 10.19
CA SER A 277 -14.30 13.28 9.64
C SER A 277 -13.47 12.62 10.73
N MET A 278 -13.25 13.28 11.86
CA MET A 278 -12.55 12.70 13.02
C MET A 278 -13.22 11.39 13.49
N VAL A 279 -14.55 11.39 13.64
CA VAL A 279 -15.30 10.19 14.03
C VAL A 279 -15.20 9.10 12.96
N LYS A 280 -15.30 9.44 11.67
CA LYS A 280 -15.12 8.46 10.58
C LYS A 280 -13.74 7.80 10.64
N ARG A 281 -12.67 8.58 10.76
CA ARG A 281 -11.29 8.07 10.89
C ARG A 281 -11.15 7.15 12.10
N PHE A 282 -11.70 7.56 13.24
CA PHE A 282 -11.69 6.75 14.45
C PHE A 282 -12.46 5.43 14.28
N LEU A 283 -13.62 5.45 13.64
CA LEU A 283 -14.40 4.24 13.34
C LEU A 283 -13.66 3.27 12.40
N MET A 284 -12.78 3.76 11.52
CA MET A 284 -11.92 2.89 10.70
C MET A 284 -10.81 2.21 11.52
N VAL A 285 -10.25 2.91 12.51
CA VAL A 285 -9.17 2.38 13.37
C VAL A 285 -9.70 1.41 14.42
N LEU A 286 -10.88 1.67 14.98
CA LEU A 286 -11.45 0.92 16.10
C LEU A 286 -11.47 -0.62 15.92
N PRO A 287 -11.81 -1.19 14.75
CA PRO A 287 -11.80 -2.62 14.54
C PRO A 287 -10.42 -3.29 14.71
N ALA A 288 -9.31 -2.55 14.63
CA ALA A 288 -7.97 -3.09 14.84
C ALA A 288 -7.76 -3.65 16.26
N ILE A 289 -8.45 -3.10 17.27
CA ILE A 289 -8.36 -3.54 18.67
C ILE A 289 -8.89 -4.97 18.86
N PRO A 290 -10.17 -5.27 18.56
CA PRO A 290 -10.68 -6.63 18.67
C PRO A 290 -10.06 -7.57 17.62
N LEU A 291 -9.54 -7.05 16.50
CA LEU A 291 -8.74 -7.84 15.57
C LEU A 291 -7.45 -8.36 16.22
N ALA A 292 -6.72 -7.52 16.97
CA ALA A 292 -5.55 -7.96 17.74
C ALA A 292 -5.89 -9.07 18.73
N MET A 293 -7.00 -8.94 19.47
CA MET A 293 -7.49 -9.99 20.39
C MET A 293 -7.79 -11.30 19.63
N LYS A 294 -8.44 -11.21 18.46
CA LYS A 294 -8.75 -12.38 17.63
C LYS A 294 -7.48 -13.06 17.08
N MET A 295 -6.42 -12.29 16.85
CA MET A 295 -5.15 -12.78 16.30
C MET A 295 -4.16 -13.26 17.38
N GLU A 296 -4.49 -13.11 18.67
CA GLU A 296 -3.61 -13.47 19.79
C GLU A 296 -3.04 -14.88 19.68
N LYS A 297 -3.90 -15.87 19.40
CA LYS A 297 -3.48 -17.27 19.27
C LYS A 297 -2.46 -17.46 18.15
N ASP A 298 -2.71 -16.86 16.99
CA ASP A 298 -1.87 -17.05 15.80
C ASP A 298 -0.50 -16.39 16.00
N PHE A 299 -0.46 -15.18 16.55
CA PHE A 299 0.80 -14.50 16.87
C PHE A 299 1.58 -15.24 17.96
N ALA A 300 0.90 -15.76 19.00
CA ALA A 300 1.54 -16.51 20.07
C ALA A 300 2.22 -17.80 19.57
N GLU A 301 1.64 -18.49 18.59
CA GLU A 301 2.23 -19.68 17.96
C GLU A 301 3.57 -19.36 17.26
N LEU A 302 3.77 -18.10 16.87
CA LEU A 302 5.00 -17.60 16.27
C LEU A 302 5.94 -16.94 17.28
N GLY A 303 5.60 -16.97 18.57
CA GLY A 303 6.39 -16.33 19.63
C GLY A 303 6.33 -14.80 19.62
N ILE A 304 5.30 -14.21 19.00
CA ILE A 304 5.10 -12.76 18.95
C ILE A 304 3.95 -12.40 19.89
N ASP A 305 4.14 -11.44 20.79
CA ASP A 305 3.02 -10.91 21.58
C ASP A 305 2.21 -9.92 20.72
N VAL A 306 0.96 -10.29 20.42
CA VAL A 306 0.06 -9.49 19.59
C VAL A 306 -0.21 -8.10 20.18
N PHE A 307 -0.16 -7.93 21.51
CA PHE A 307 -0.46 -6.63 22.13
C PHE A 307 0.76 -5.72 22.12
N GLU A 308 1.97 -6.26 22.26
CA GLU A 308 3.19 -5.49 22.00
C GLU A 308 3.29 -5.12 20.52
N PHE A 309 3.01 -6.07 19.62
CA PHE A 309 2.98 -5.80 18.19
C PHE A 309 1.92 -4.75 17.83
N GLY A 310 0.69 -4.96 18.29
CA GLY A 310 -0.44 -4.07 18.04
C GLY A 310 -0.26 -2.70 18.67
N GLY A 311 0.39 -2.61 19.84
CA GLY A 311 0.67 -1.34 20.51
C GLY A 311 1.69 -0.50 19.74
N SER A 312 2.80 -1.10 19.33
CA SER A 312 3.80 -0.50 18.45
C SER A 312 3.18 0.02 17.15
N LEU A 313 2.38 -0.82 16.48
CA LEU A 313 1.62 -0.48 15.26
C LEU A 313 0.68 0.71 15.48
N VAL A 314 -0.15 0.67 16.53
CA VAL A 314 -1.11 1.74 16.84
C VAL A 314 -0.39 3.05 17.12
N ARG A 315 0.72 3.01 17.87
CA ARG A 315 1.58 4.19 18.10
C ARG A 315 2.05 4.78 16.77
N LYS A 316 2.57 3.95 15.86
CA LYS A 316 3.04 4.36 14.52
C LYS A 316 1.93 5.03 13.70
N VAL A 317 0.77 4.39 13.59
CA VAL A 317 -0.40 4.90 12.85
C VAL A 317 -0.91 6.22 13.44
N ILE A 318 -1.05 6.32 14.77
CA ILE A 318 -1.47 7.54 15.45
C ILE A 318 -0.47 8.67 15.20
N ASN A 319 0.83 8.41 15.36
CA ASN A 319 1.87 9.41 15.15
C ASN A 319 1.82 9.96 13.71
N LEU A 320 1.70 9.08 12.72
CA LEU A 320 1.58 9.47 11.32
C LEU A 320 0.31 10.29 11.06
N ALA A 321 -0.85 9.83 11.56
CA ALA A 321 -2.13 10.50 11.39
C ALA A 321 -2.06 11.96 11.88
N TYR A 322 -1.53 12.20 13.09
CA TYR A 322 -1.37 13.55 13.63
C TYR A 322 -0.32 14.36 12.89
N ARG A 323 0.81 13.74 12.49
CA ARG A 323 1.89 14.40 11.74
C ARG A 323 1.39 14.98 10.41
N VAL A 324 0.50 14.26 9.72
CA VAL A 324 -0.05 14.70 8.42
C VAL A 324 -1.34 15.52 8.54
N GLY A 325 -1.87 15.68 9.76
CA GLY A 325 -3.05 16.50 10.06
C GLY A 325 -4.38 15.77 10.04
N PHE A 326 -4.39 14.44 9.93
CA PHE A 326 -5.59 13.61 10.09
C PHE A 326 -5.90 13.42 11.58
N HIS A 327 -6.41 14.47 12.22
CA HIS A 327 -6.76 14.40 13.63
C HIS A 327 -7.87 13.39 13.90
N LEU A 328 -7.82 12.80 15.09
CA LEU A 328 -8.80 11.88 15.68
C LEU A 328 -9.63 12.65 16.74
N PRO A 329 -10.78 12.10 17.22
CA PRO A 329 -11.70 12.83 18.09
C PRO A 329 -11.18 13.03 19.52
N MET A 330 -10.05 12.43 19.87
CA MET A 330 -9.38 12.58 21.16
C MET A 330 -7.92 12.98 20.93
N PRO A 331 -7.27 13.73 21.85
CA PRO A 331 -5.84 14.02 21.75
C PRO A 331 -4.99 12.74 21.59
N GLN A 332 -3.84 12.87 20.96
CA GLN A 332 -2.91 11.78 20.67
C GLN A 332 -2.61 10.91 21.90
N GLU A 333 -2.25 11.53 23.02
CA GLU A 333 -1.93 10.85 24.28
C GLU A 333 -3.13 10.12 24.88
N ASN A 334 -4.33 10.70 24.78
CA ASN A 334 -5.55 10.06 25.24
C ASN A 334 -5.90 8.84 24.39
N MET A 335 -5.64 8.90 23.07
CA MET A 335 -5.84 7.76 22.18
C MET A 335 -4.87 6.62 22.53
N LYS A 336 -3.60 6.93 22.74
CA LYS A 336 -2.58 5.96 23.17
C LYS A 336 -2.97 5.31 24.50
N ALA A 337 -3.31 6.13 25.50
CA ALA A 337 -3.74 5.65 26.82
C ALA A 337 -4.99 4.77 26.74
N PHE A 338 -5.96 5.13 25.90
CA PHE A 338 -7.17 4.34 25.69
C PHE A 338 -6.85 2.94 25.14
N VAL A 339 -6.01 2.84 24.10
CA VAL A 339 -5.64 1.53 23.53
C VAL A 339 -4.82 0.72 24.53
N ASN A 340 -3.84 1.35 25.21
CA ASN A 340 -3.04 0.66 26.23
C ASN A 340 -3.92 0.12 27.36
N TYR A 341 -4.90 0.90 27.82
CA TYR A 341 -5.88 0.47 28.80
C TYR A 341 -6.69 -0.74 28.30
N MET A 342 -7.19 -0.71 27.07
CA MET A 342 -7.97 -1.82 26.50
C MET A 342 -7.17 -3.12 26.42
N PHE A 343 -5.90 -3.06 26.01
CA PHE A 343 -5.01 -4.23 25.98
C PHE A 343 -4.71 -4.76 27.38
N ASN A 344 -4.41 -3.87 28.33
CA ASN A 344 -4.18 -4.28 29.72
C ASN A 344 -5.43 -4.86 30.38
N ALA A 345 -6.60 -4.30 30.12
CA ALA A 345 -7.87 -4.80 30.65
C ALA A 345 -8.17 -6.21 30.13
N TYR A 346 -7.95 -6.44 28.83
CA TYR A 346 -8.07 -7.77 28.23
C TYR A 346 -7.04 -8.74 28.83
N CYS A 347 -5.76 -8.39 28.83
CA CYS A 347 -4.69 -9.26 29.36
C CYS A 347 -4.88 -9.58 30.84
N SER A 348 -5.35 -8.63 31.65
CA SER A 348 -5.67 -8.86 33.07
C SER A 348 -6.79 -9.88 33.26
N ALA A 349 -7.70 -9.99 32.29
CA ALA A 349 -8.83 -10.92 32.33
C ALA A 349 -8.49 -12.30 31.73
N THR A 350 -7.52 -12.38 30.81
CA THR A 350 -7.26 -13.60 30.02
C THR A 350 -5.90 -14.26 30.30
N ARG A 351 -4.90 -13.51 30.77
CA ARG A 351 -3.54 -14.01 31.01
C ARG A 351 -3.27 -14.14 32.50
N GLU A 352 -2.85 -15.33 32.92
CA GLU A 352 -2.51 -15.61 34.31
C GLU A 352 -1.26 -14.80 34.73
N GLY A 353 -1.37 -14.06 35.84
CA GLY A 353 -0.24 -13.27 36.37
C GLY A 353 0.11 -12.01 35.57
N HIS A 354 -0.80 -11.51 34.71
CA HIS A 354 -0.59 -10.26 33.97
C HIS A 354 -0.34 -9.08 34.92
N ASN A 355 0.76 -8.36 34.67
CA ASN A 355 1.04 -7.08 35.29
C ASN A 355 0.83 -5.98 34.26
N PHE A 356 0.50 -4.77 34.73
CA PHE A 356 0.35 -3.63 33.84
C PHE A 356 1.60 -3.42 32.97
N THR A 357 1.40 -3.37 31.65
CA THR A 357 2.46 -3.23 30.63
C THR A 357 2.17 -2.02 29.74
N GLU A 358 3.19 -1.24 29.40
CA GLU A 358 3.09 -0.15 28.42
C GLU A 358 3.28 -0.72 27.00
N PHE A 359 2.24 -1.35 26.46
CA PHE A 359 2.30 -2.04 25.16
C PHE A 359 2.62 -1.12 23.99
N LEU A 360 2.37 0.19 24.11
CA LEU A 360 2.61 1.14 23.02
C LEU A 360 4.09 1.56 22.93
N GLU A 361 4.89 1.32 23.97
CA GLU A 361 6.32 1.66 23.99
C GLU A 361 7.20 0.52 23.48
N SER A 362 6.62 -0.65 23.19
CA SER A 362 7.33 -1.77 22.56
C SER A 362 7.77 -1.41 21.14
N GLU A 363 8.80 -2.12 20.68
CA GLU A 363 9.23 -2.09 19.28
C GLU A 363 9.08 -3.50 18.70
N SER A 364 8.32 -3.60 17.62
CA SER A 364 7.85 -4.89 17.09
C SER A 364 8.46 -5.27 15.74
N THR A 365 9.24 -4.37 15.15
CA THR A 365 9.89 -4.59 13.86
C THR A 365 11.20 -5.36 14.06
N LEU A 366 11.38 -6.44 13.30
CA LEU A 366 12.57 -7.27 13.35
C LEU A 366 13.59 -6.79 12.31
N GLY A 367 14.79 -6.43 12.75
CA GLY A 367 15.91 -6.06 11.89
C GLY A 367 16.21 -4.56 11.86
N GLU A 368 17.51 -4.21 11.81
CA GLU A 368 17.96 -2.81 11.86
C GLU A 368 17.55 -2.01 10.61
N ALA A 369 17.52 -2.67 9.44
CA ALA A 369 17.17 -2.02 8.18
C ALA A 369 15.68 -1.68 8.14
N GLU A 370 14.82 -2.62 8.51
CA GLU A 370 13.37 -2.45 8.59
C GLU A 370 13.01 -1.37 9.62
N LEU A 371 13.67 -1.39 10.78
CA LEU A 371 13.52 -0.37 11.81
C LEU A 371 13.93 1.02 11.32
N ALA A 372 15.03 1.14 10.57
CA ALA A 372 15.48 2.42 10.03
C ALA A 372 14.45 3.01 9.05
N VAL A 373 13.88 2.17 8.17
CA VAL A 373 12.82 2.55 7.24
C VAL A 373 11.59 3.05 7.99
N GLU A 374 11.12 2.29 8.97
CA GLU A 374 9.92 2.67 9.74
C GLU A 374 10.13 3.93 10.58
N ARG A 375 11.31 4.13 11.17
CA ARG A 375 11.65 5.37 11.88
C ARG A 375 11.58 6.59 10.97
N GLU A 376 12.05 6.49 9.73
CA GLU A 376 11.96 7.57 8.74
C GLU A 376 10.50 7.89 8.39
N VAL A 377 9.72 6.86 8.06
CA VAL A 377 8.32 6.98 7.65
C VAL A 377 7.46 7.57 8.76
N PHE A 378 7.53 7.00 9.96
CA PHE A 378 6.72 7.40 11.11
C PHE A 378 7.28 8.62 11.86
N GLY A 379 8.52 9.02 11.58
CA GLY A 379 9.15 10.17 12.24
C GLY A 379 9.43 9.93 13.72
N ILE A 380 9.74 8.69 14.09
CA ILE A 380 10.07 8.30 15.47
C ILE A 380 11.53 8.69 15.73
N ALA A 381 11.79 9.40 16.83
CA ALA A 381 13.15 9.83 17.19
C ALA A 381 14.07 8.61 17.43
N SER A 382 15.35 8.76 17.06
CA SER A 382 16.40 7.73 17.17
C SER A 382 16.74 7.36 18.61
#